data_AF-A0A077EN98-F1
#
_entry.id   AF-A0A077EN98-F1
#
_cell.length_a   1.000
_cell.length_b   1.000
_cell.length_c   1.000
_cell.angle_alpha   90.00
_cell.angle_beta   90.00
_cell.angle_gamma   90.00
#
_symmetry.space_group_name_H-M   'P 1'
#
loop_
_entity.id
_entity.type
_entity.pdbx_description
1 polymer ?
#
loop_
_entity_poly.entity_id
_entity_poly.type
_entity_poly.pdbx_seq_one_letter_code
_entity_poly.pdbx_strand_id
1 'polypeptide(L)'
;MYNDGNDVRVFMPRFGMISERKFQLHEVIRLSGMNIIINDLDQPLLIKVASLPNERMQVYFIDNEEYFKRKQLYFDDEGVAFSDNDERAIFFARGVIETIKKLNWVPDVIHLNGWMASFIPLYLKTFYKNDDYFKDTKLVVSIYNEKDAAFENNIEEKLKFDNIEGLTALDKPSFRKFVGESLQLVDIVLKGDESLEDDLESMYTGTTSDKKDFVSADAINQVY
;
A
#
# COMPACT_ATOMS: atom_id res chain seq x y z
N MET A 1 -19.18 -6.71 -0.10
CA MET A 1 -18.69 -5.73 -1.10
C MET A 1 -18.85 -6.22 -2.54
N TYR A 2 -18.08 -7.20 -3.03
CA TYR A 2 -18.19 -7.67 -4.43
C TYR A 2 -19.58 -8.24 -4.75
N ASN A 3 -20.12 -9.10 -3.86
CA ASN A 3 -21.45 -9.69 -4.01
C ASN A 3 -22.60 -8.66 -3.97
N ASP A 4 -22.32 -7.44 -3.52
CA ASP A 4 -23.29 -6.35 -3.46
C ASP A 4 -23.31 -5.51 -4.76
N GLY A 5 -22.53 -5.94 -5.78
CA GLY A 5 -22.49 -5.31 -7.12
C GLY A 5 -21.35 -4.31 -7.33
N ASN A 6 -20.44 -4.16 -6.36
CA ASN A 6 -19.30 -3.25 -6.47
C ASN A 6 -18.17 -3.84 -7.34
N ASP A 7 -17.51 -3.02 -8.16
CA ASP A 7 -16.25 -3.40 -8.84
C ASP A 7 -15.10 -3.34 -7.84
N VAL A 8 -14.75 -4.49 -7.27
CA VAL A 8 -13.69 -4.62 -6.26
C VAL A 8 -12.44 -5.21 -6.90
N ARG A 9 -11.31 -4.53 -6.72
CA ARG A 9 -9.99 -4.96 -7.18
C ARG A 9 -9.01 -4.91 -6.02
N VAL A 10 -8.22 -5.96 -5.88
CA VAL A 10 -7.19 -6.06 -4.84
C VAL A 10 -5.83 -5.83 -5.49
N PHE A 11 -5.02 -4.99 -4.88
CA PHE A 11 -3.62 -4.79 -5.25
C PHE A 11 -2.73 -5.27 -4.11
N MET A 12 -1.73 -6.09 -4.44
CA MET A 12 -0.75 -6.51 -3.44
C MET A 12 0.63 -6.77 -4.08
N PRO A 13 1.72 -6.72 -3.31
CA PRO A 13 3.02 -7.11 -3.83
C PRO A 13 3.03 -8.59 -4.21
N ARG A 14 3.71 -8.94 -5.31
CA ARG A 14 3.97 -10.34 -5.67
C ARG A 14 5.14 -10.86 -4.83
N PHE A 15 4.94 -11.12 -3.54
CA PHE A 15 5.97 -11.81 -2.74
C PHE A 15 6.26 -13.21 -3.29
N GLY A 16 7.51 -13.66 -3.18
CA GLY A 16 8.00 -14.91 -3.75
C GLY A 16 7.34 -16.17 -3.19
N MET A 17 6.64 -16.05 -2.06
CA MET A 17 5.79 -17.13 -1.53
C MET A 17 4.53 -17.39 -2.38
N ILE A 18 4.10 -16.43 -3.20
CA ILE A 18 2.92 -16.54 -4.04
C ILE A 18 3.29 -17.33 -5.30
N SER A 19 2.84 -18.58 -5.36
CA SER A 19 3.12 -19.47 -6.49
C SER A 19 2.31 -19.08 -7.73
N GLU A 20 3.02 -18.61 -8.77
CA GLU A 20 2.40 -18.29 -10.07
C GLU A 20 1.70 -19.49 -10.68
N ARG A 21 2.32 -20.67 -10.63
CA ARG A 21 1.74 -21.91 -11.17
C ARG A 21 0.49 -22.34 -10.41
N LYS A 22 0.51 -22.27 -9.07
CA LYS A 22 -0.62 -22.72 -8.24
C LYS A 22 -1.85 -21.83 -8.46
N PHE A 23 -1.63 -20.53 -8.52
CA PHE A 23 -2.71 -19.53 -8.61
C PHE A 23 -2.97 -19.02 -10.03
N GLN A 24 -2.26 -19.56 -11.03
CA GLN A 24 -2.40 -19.21 -12.44
C GLN A 24 -2.29 -17.70 -12.67
N LEU A 25 -1.21 -17.10 -12.16
CA LEU A 25 -0.94 -15.69 -12.37
C LEU A 25 -0.59 -15.46 -13.84
N HIS A 26 -1.30 -14.55 -14.49
CA HIS A 26 -1.06 -14.16 -15.88
C HIS A 26 -0.52 -12.74 -15.92
N GLU A 27 0.52 -12.49 -16.71
CA GLU A 27 0.98 -11.14 -16.96
C GLU A 27 -0.06 -10.35 -17.77
N VAL A 28 -0.27 -9.10 -17.40
CA VAL A 28 -1.22 -8.21 -18.06
C VAL A 28 -0.47 -7.43 -19.15
N ILE A 29 -0.40 -8.01 -20.35
CA ILE A 29 0.40 -7.49 -21.49
C ILE A 29 0.14 -6.01 -21.79
N ARG A 30 -1.10 -5.51 -21.67
CA ARG A 30 -1.42 -4.09 -21.90
C ARG A 30 -0.81 -3.11 -20.87
N LEU A 31 -0.28 -3.63 -19.77
CA LEU A 31 0.43 -2.89 -18.73
C LEU A 31 1.95 -3.12 -18.80
N SER A 32 2.43 -3.86 -19.81
CA SER A 32 3.87 -4.11 -20.02
C SER A 32 4.63 -2.84 -20.42
N GLY A 33 5.93 -2.82 -20.15
CA GLY A 33 6.84 -1.72 -20.51
C GLY A 33 6.69 -0.46 -19.66
N MET A 34 5.99 -0.53 -18.52
CA MET A 34 5.95 0.51 -17.51
C MET A 34 7.14 0.36 -16.56
N ASN A 35 7.71 1.48 -16.14
CA ASN A 35 8.75 1.52 -15.12
C ASN A 35 8.42 2.54 -14.03
N ILE A 36 8.95 2.31 -12.83
CA ILE A 36 8.93 3.24 -11.71
C ILE A 36 10.36 3.69 -11.45
N ILE A 37 10.57 5.00 -11.44
CA ILE A 37 11.87 5.61 -11.14
C ILE A 37 11.97 5.77 -9.63
N ILE A 38 12.95 5.13 -8.99
CA ILE A 38 13.23 5.31 -7.55
C ILE A 38 14.67 5.79 -7.43
N ASN A 39 14.88 7.01 -6.93
CA ASN A 39 16.14 7.73 -7.12
C ASN A 39 16.53 7.77 -8.62
N ASP A 40 17.75 7.35 -8.94
CA ASP A 40 18.28 7.28 -10.29
C ASP A 40 18.10 5.88 -10.93
N LEU A 41 17.33 4.98 -10.29
CA LEU A 41 17.11 3.62 -10.77
C LEU A 41 15.76 3.50 -11.48
N ASP A 42 15.81 3.04 -12.72
CA ASP A 42 14.62 2.74 -13.52
C ASP A 42 14.20 1.28 -13.30
N GLN A 43 13.15 1.06 -12.52
CA GLN A 43 12.74 -0.27 -12.08
C GLN A 43 11.53 -0.77 -12.90
N PRO A 44 11.63 -1.93 -13.57
CA PRO A 44 10.53 -2.45 -14.38
C PRO A 44 9.33 -2.83 -13.49
N LEU A 45 8.15 -2.38 -13.92
CA LEU A 45 6.87 -2.68 -13.28
C LEU A 45 6.14 -3.76 -14.07
N LEU A 46 6.11 -4.96 -13.50
CA LEU A 46 5.35 -6.08 -14.03
C LEU A 46 4.03 -6.20 -13.27
N ILE A 47 2.94 -6.38 -14.01
CA ILE A 47 1.61 -6.57 -13.43
C ILE A 47 1.11 -7.96 -13.77
N LYS A 48 0.88 -8.77 -12.74
CA LYS A 48 0.24 -10.08 -12.87
C LYS A 48 -1.17 -10.02 -12.33
N VAL A 49 -2.07 -10.84 -12.86
CA VAL A 49 -3.45 -10.95 -12.40
C VAL A 49 -3.80 -12.40 -12.14
N ALA A 50 -4.57 -12.63 -11.08
CA ALA A 50 -5.28 -13.88 -10.86
C ALA A 50 -6.72 -13.59 -10.46
N SER A 51 -7.61 -14.54 -10.73
CA SER A 51 -8.97 -14.52 -10.20
C SER A 51 -9.04 -15.49 -9.02
N LEU A 52 -9.59 -15.03 -7.90
CA LEU A 52 -9.84 -15.93 -6.78
C LEU A 52 -10.91 -16.96 -7.15
N PRO A 53 -10.70 -18.25 -6.85
CA PRO A 53 -11.74 -19.26 -7.00
C PRO A 53 -12.99 -18.84 -6.21
N ASN A 54 -14.16 -19.00 -6.80
CA ASN A 54 -15.49 -18.72 -6.23
C ASN A 54 -15.93 -17.25 -6.18
N GLU A 55 -15.03 -16.27 -6.11
CA GLU A 55 -15.44 -14.87 -5.92
C GLU A 55 -15.39 -14.00 -7.19
N ARG A 56 -14.86 -14.49 -8.33
CA ARG A 56 -14.65 -13.72 -9.57
C ARG A 56 -13.91 -12.36 -9.38
N MET A 57 -13.35 -12.12 -8.20
CA MET A 57 -12.61 -10.92 -7.84
C MET A 57 -11.22 -10.96 -8.48
N GLN A 58 -10.79 -9.83 -9.02
CA GLN A 58 -9.48 -9.67 -9.64
C GLN A 58 -8.46 -9.23 -8.59
N VAL A 59 -7.36 -9.98 -8.52
CA VAL A 59 -6.20 -9.64 -7.70
C VAL A 59 -5.05 -9.28 -8.63
N TYR A 60 -4.62 -8.03 -8.57
CA TYR A 60 -3.47 -7.49 -9.27
C TYR A 60 -2.24 -7.57 -8.36
N PHE A 61 -1.20 -8.19 -8.89
CA PHE A 61 0.07 -8.34 -8.23
C PHE A 61 1.06 -7.35 -8.83
N ILE A 62 1.59 -6.45 -8.00
CA ILE A 62 2.70 -5.58 -8.32
C ILE A 62 3.98 -6.41 -8.21
N ASP A 63 4.65 -6.66 -9.33
CA ASP A 63 5.79 -7.56 -9.42
C ASP A 63 7.04 -6.83 -9.92
N ASN A 64 8.18 -7.20 -9.34
CA ASN A 64 9.50 -6.75 -9.71
C ASN A 64 10.51 -7.78 -9.17
N GLU A 65 11.45 -8.18 -10.03
CA GLU A 65 12.38 -9.28 -9.73
C GLU A 65 13.33 -9.00 -8.57
N GLU A 66 13.69 -7.74 -8.34
CA GLU A 66 14.60 -7.34 -7.27
C GLU A 66 13.83 -7.20 -5.94
N TYR A 67 12.63 -6.62 -5.99
CA TYR A 67 11.89 -6.22 -4.79
C TYR A 67 11.01 -7.31 -4.18
N PHE A 68 10.36 -8.16 -4.97
CA PHE A 68 9.32 -9.05 -4.42
C PHE A 68 9.60 -10.55 -4.60
N LYS A 69 10.74 -10.93 -5.18
CA LYS A 69 11.10 -12.34 -5.42
C LYS A 69 11.39 -13.14 -4.14
N ARG A 70 11.69 -12.48 -3.02
CA ARG A 70 11.96 -13.13 -1.72
C ARG A 70 10.68 -13.76 -1.15
N LYS A 71 10.82 -14.91 -0.46
CA LYS A 71 9.69 -15.59 0.19
C LYS A 71 9.25 -14.88 1.46
N GLN A 72 10.21 -14.34 2.20
CA GLN A 72 9.99 -13.51 3.35
C GLN A 72 9.34 -12.18 2.95
N LEU A 73 8.49 -11.66 3.83
CA LEU A 73 7.75 -10.41 3.59
C LEU A 73 8.66 -9.22 3.85
N TYR A 74 8.87 -8.86 5.12
CA TYR A 74 9.61 -7.63 5.51
C TYR A 74 10.83 -7.91 6.37
N PHE A 75 10.90 -9.09 6.99
CA PHE A 75 11.95 -9.51 7.90
C PHE A 75 12.54 -10.85 7.44
N ASP A 76 13.83 -11.05 7.65
CA ASP A 76 14.47 -12.35 7.45
C ASP A 76 14.08 -13.36 8.55
N ASP A 77 14.64 -14.58 8.45
CA ASP A 77 14.36 -15.67 9.37
C ASP A 77 14.92 -15.42 10.80
N GLU A 78 15.81 -14.43 10.95
CA GLU A 78 16.37 -13.96 12.22
C GLU A 78 15.58 -12.78 12.79
N GLY A 79 14.59 -12.27 12.06
CA GLY A 79 13.72 -11.18 12.45
C GLY A 79 14.32 -9.79 12.22
N VAL A 80 15.37 -9.67 11.40
CA VAL A 80 15.96 -8.39 10.97
C VAL A 80 15.20 -7.90 9.75
N ALA A 81 14.84 -6.60 9.75
CA ALA A 81 14.12 -6.00 8.62
C ALA A 81 15.04 -5.88 7.40
N PHE A 82 14.50 -6.15 6.21
CA PHE A 82 15.24 -5.94 4.97
C PHE A 82 15.52 -4.45 4.74
N SER A 83 16.74 -4.15 4.28
CA SER A 83 17.24 -2.80 4.02
C SER A 83 16.47 -2.08 2.90
N ASP A 84 15.92 -2.83 1.96
CA ASP A 84 15.19 -2.34 0.78
C ASP A 84 13.69 -2.17 1.01
N ASN A 85 13.19 -2.34 2.25
CA ASN A 85 11.76 -2.21 2.56
C ASN A 85 11.18 -0.85 2.19
N ASP A 86 11.97 0.22 2.26
CA ASP A 86 11.54 1.56 1.86
C ASP A 86 11.32 1.66 0.34
N GLU A 87 12.27 1.18 -0.46
CA GLU A 87 12.14 1.11 -1.92
C GLU A 87 10.97 0.24 -2.34
N ARG A 88 10.78 -0.90 -1.66
CA ARG A 88 9.66 -1.80 -1.90
C ARG A 88 8.32 -1.12 -1.64
N ALA A 89 8.21 -0.32 -0.59
CA ALA A 89 6.99 0.44 -0.27
C ALA A 89 6.73 1.57 -1.28
N ILE A 90 7.77 2.31 -1.66
CA ILE A 90 7.70 3.35 -2.70
C ILE A 90 7.27 2.73 -4.04
N PHE A 91 7.94 1.65 -4.45
CA PHE A 91 7.65 0.92 -5.68
C PHE A 91 6.22 0.40 -5.68
N PHE A 92 5.77 -0.20 -4.58
CA PHE A 92 4.41 -0.69 -4.44
C PHE A 92 3.40 0.45 -4.57
N ALA A 93 3.55 1.54 -3.81
CA ALA A 93 2.61 2.65 -3.82
C ALA A 93 2.49 3.29 -5.20
N ARG A 94 3.62 3.61 -5.84
CA ARG A 94 3.63 4.20 -7.19
C ARG A 94 3.14 3.21 -8.24
N GLY A 95 3.54 1.94 -8.12
CA GLY A 95 3.10 0.88 -9.04
C GLY A 95 1.59 0.66 -9.00
N VAL A 96 0.96 0.72 -7.82
CA VAL A 96 -0.50 0.68 -7.68
C VAL A 96 -1.15 1.89 -8.37
N ILE A 97 -0.70 3.10 -8.05
CA ILE A 97 -1.28 4.34 -8.59
C ILE A 97 -1.19 4.38 -10.12
N GLU A 98 -0.01 4.11 -10.68
CA GLU A 98 0.21 4.08 -12.14
C GLU A 98 -0.60 2.97 -12.81
N THR A 99 -0.74 1.81 -12.16
CA THR A 99 -1.58 0.72 -12.68
C THR A 99 -3.05 1.13 -12.72
N ILE A 100 -3.58 1.73 -11.66
CA ILE A 100 -4.97 2.18 -11.59
C ILE A 100 -5.26 3.18 -12.73
N LYS A 101 -4.37 4.16 -12.95
CA LYS A 101 -4.45 5.13 -14.04
C LYS A 101 -4.43 4.45 -15.41
N LYS A 102 -3.49 3.53 -15.63
CA LYS A 102 -3.35 2.82 -16.92
C LYS A 102 -4.53 1.90 -17.22
N LEU A 103 -5.17 1.36 -16.19
CA LEU A 103 -6.39 0.58 -16.30
C LEU A 103 -7.61 1.43 -16.68
N ASN A 104 -7.52 2.76 -16.59
CA ASN A 104 -8.63 3.70 -16.72
C ASN A 104 -9.82 3.32 -15.81
N TRP A 105 -9.49 2.87 -14.59
CA TRP A 105 -10.43 2.56 -13.52
C TRP A 105 -10.30 3.65 -12.45
N VAL A 106 -11.36 4.42 -12.21
CA VAL A 106 -11.38 5.47 -11.19
C VAL A 106 -12.13 4.92 -9.98
N PRO A 107 -11.43 4.60 -8.87
CA PRO A 107 -12.09 4.06 -7.69
C PRO A 107 -12.79 5.17 -6.91
N ASP A 108 -14.02 4.91 -6.45
CA ASP A 108 -14.70 5.75 -5.46
C ASP A 108 -13.98 5.69 -4.10
N VAL A 109 -13.42 4.52 -3.76
CA VAL A 109 -12.71 4.27 -2.51
C VAL A 109 -11.42 3.48 -2.74
N ILE A 110 -10.34 3.90 -2.10
CA ILE A 110 -9.11 3.11 -1.92
C ILE A 110 -8.99 2.75 -0.44
N HIS A 111 -9.09 1.45 -0.13
CA HIS A 111 -8.86 0.94 1.21
C HIS A 111 -7.44 0.33 1.34
N LEU A 112 -6.62 1.01 2.13
CA LEU A 112 -5.23 0.70 2.41
C LEU A 112 -5.14 -0.24 3.61
N ASN A 113 -4.30 -1.26 3.52
CA ASN A 113 -4.14 -2.26 4.57
C ASN A 113 -2.66 -2.39 4.94
N GLY A 114 -2.34 -2.12 6.21
CA GLY A 114 -1.00 -2.27 6.76
C GLY A 114 0.00 -1.20 6.33
N TRP A 115 1.22 -1.32 6.84
CA TRP A 115 2.23 -0.26 6.75
C TRP A 115 2.69 0.03 5.32
N MET A 116 2.85 -0.98 4.46
CA MET A 116 3.39 -0.76 3.11
C MET A 116 2.42 0.06 2.25
N ALA A 117 1.11 -0.15 2.41
CA ALA A 117 0.08 0.63 1.73
C ALA A 117 -0.03 2.07 2.25
N SER A 118 0.52 2.37 3.44
CA SER A 118 0.49 3.72 4.03
C SER A 118 1.21 4.78 3.17
N PHE A 119 2.09 4.36 2.25
CA PHE A 119 2.78 5.25 1.32
C PHE A 119 1.86 5.77 0.20
N ILE A 120 0.78 5.06 -0.16
CA ILE A 120 -0.16 5.50 -1.20
C ILE A 120 -0.75 6.89 -0.93
N PRO A 121 -1.33 7.18 0.26
CA PRO A 121 -1.88 8.51 0.55
C PRO A 121 -0.80 9.59 0.57
N LEU A 122 0.44 9.27 1.01
CA LEU A 122 1.56 10.18 0.91
C LEU A 122 1.76 10.62 -0.54
N TYR A 123 1.90 9.67 -1.47
CA TYR A 123 2.06 9.95 -2.90
C TYR A 123 0.87 10.67 -3.51
N LEU A 124 -0.37 10.26 -3.18
CA LEU A 124 -1.58 10.89 -3.71
C LEU A 124 -1.71 12.35 -3.28
N LYS A 125 -1.36 12.68 -2.03
CA LYS A 125 -1.47 14.05 -1.49
C LYS A 125 -0.26 14.94 -1.79
N THR A 126 0.83 14.38 -2.30
CA THR A 126 2.07 15.14 -2.60
C THR A 126 2.42 15.09 -4.10
N PHE A 127 2.98 13.97 -4.56
CA PHE A 127 3.44 13.77 -5.93
C PHE A 127 2.30 13.85 -6.95
N TYR A 128 1.17 13.20 -6.68
CA TYR A 128 -0.01 13.18 -7.56
C TYR A 128 -1.09 14.19 -7.16
N LYS A 129 -0.78 15.19 -6.31
CA LYS A 129 -1.79 16.12 -5.76
C LYS A 129 -2.58 16.94 -6.80
N ASN A 130 -1.99 17.13 -7.97
CA ASN A 130 -2.57 17.89 -9.08
C ASN A 130 -3.24 16.97 -10.12
N ASP A 131 -3.27 15.66 -9.87
CA ASP A 131 -3.91 14.69 -10.73
C ASP A 131 -5.40 14.61 -10.39
N ASP A 132 -6.26 15.16 -11.26
CA ASP A 132 -7.71 15.14 -11.07
C ASP A 132 -8.28 13.71 -11.04
N TYR A 133 -7.51 12.71 -11.48
CA TYR A 133 -7.94 11.31 -11.56
C TYR A 133 -8.38 10.72 -10.21
N PHE A 134 -7.81 11.15 -9.10
CA PHE A 134 -8.13 10.67 -7.73
C PHE A 134 -8.82 11.72 -6.86
N LYS A 135 -9.27 12.82 -7.45
CA LYS A 135 -9.78 13.98 -6.70
C LYS A 135 -10.98 13.67 -5.83
N ASP A 136 -11.88 12.83 -6.34
CA ASP A 136 -13.11 12.44 -5.65
C ASP A 136 -12.98 11.08 -4.93
N THR A 137 -11.81 10.42 -5.04
CA THR A 137 -11.54 9.14 -4.39
C THR A 137 -11.38 9.32 -2.88
N LYS A 138 -12.16 8.55 -2.12
CA LYS A 138 -12.02 8.45 -0.66
C LYS A 138 -10.91 7.50 -0.26
N LEU A 139 -10.12 7.88 0.73
CA LEU A 139 -9.03 7.07 1.26
C LEU A 139 -9.41 6.53 2.64
N VAL A 140 -9.37 5.22 2.78
CA VAL A 140 -9.60 4.51 4.04
C VAL A 140 -8.33 3.75 4.38
N VAL A 141 -7.91 3.73 5.64
CA VAL A 141 -6.78 2.90 6.10
C VAL A 141 -7.19 2.03 7.27
N SER A 142 -6.86 0.74 7.18
CA SER A 142 -6.87 -0.18 8.33
C SER A 142 -5.46 -0.32 8.88
N ILE A 143 -5.32 -0.08 10.19
CA ILE A 143 -4.07 -0.24 10.92
C ILE A 143 -4.07 -1.50 11.78
N TYR A 144 -2.94 -2.19 11.81
CA TYR A 144 -2.76 -3.48 12.49
C TYR A 144 -1.55 -3.42 13.42
N ASN A 145 -1.47 -4.33 14.39
CA ASN A 145 -0.32 -4.54 15.27
C ASN A 145 0.83 -5.24 14.52
N GLU A 146 1.22 -4.67 13.38
CA GLU A 146 2.40 -5.10 12.64
C GLU A 146 3.66 -4.75 13.44
N LYS A 147 4.64 -5.66 13.37
CA LYS A 147 5.96 -5.47 13.97
C LYS A 147 6.61 -4.23 13.35
N ASP A 148 6.99 -3.26 14.19
CA ASP A 148 7.71 -2.08 13.73
C ASP A 148 9.16 -2.40 13.37
N ALA A 149 9.71 -1.62 12.45
CA ALA A 149 11.11 -1.61 12.11
C ALA A 149 11.51 -0.22 11.62
N ALA A 150 12.70 0.23 12.02
CA ALA A 150 13.30 1.40 11.44
C ALA A 150 13.68 1.14 9.97
N PHE A 151 13.51 2.14 9.11
CA PHE A 151 14.12 2.10 7.80
C PHE A 151 15.62 2.41 7.91
N GLU A 152 16.42 1.85 7.00
CA GLU A 152 17.83 2.21 6.90
C GLU A 152 18.02 3.66 6.41
N ASN A 153 19.24 4.16 6.51
CA ASN A 153 19.59 5.53 6.11
C ASN A 153 19.44 5.69 4.59
N ASN A 154 18.44 6.46 4.12
CA ASN A 154 18.31 7.10 2.78
C ASN A 154 16.85 7.29 2.33
N ILE A 155 15.84 6.82 3.08
CA ILE A 155 14.43 7.03 2.72
C ILE A 155 14.08 8.51 2.50
N GLU A 156 14.67 9.42 3.28
CA GLU A 156 14.48 10.86 3.10
C GLU A 156 14.99 11.33 1.72
N GLU A 157 16.15 10.86 1.28
CA GLU A 157 16.72 11.21 -0.02
C GLU A 157 15.85 10.67 -1.16
N LYS A 158 15.33 9.44 -1.00
CA LYS A 158 14.39 8.81 -1.94
C LYS A 158 13.10 9.61 -2.11
N LEU A 159 12.51 10.05 -1.00
CA LEU A 159 11.29 10.85 -1.04
C LEU A 159 11.54 12.27 -1.57
N LYS A 160 12.70 12.87 -1.24
CA LYS A 160 13.14 14.16 -1.79
C LYS A 160 13.27 14.15 -3.31
N PHE A 161 13.74 13.04 -3.89
CA PHE A 161 13.80 12.89 -5.34
C PHE A 161 12.43 13.07 -6.01
N ASP A 162 11.37 12.59 -5.33
CA ASP A 162 9.98 12.75 -5.75
C ASP A 162 9.36 14.08 -5.27
N ASN A 163 10.16 15.03 -4.77
CA ASN A 163 9.72 16.31 -4.18
C ASN A 163 8.77 16.13 -2.97
N ILE A 164 8.92 15.03 -2.23
CA ILE A 164 8.19 14.75 -1.00
C ILE A 164 9.09 15.08 0.18
N GLU A 165 8.73 16.12 0.92
CA GLU A 165 9.53 16.66 2.04
C GLU A 165 8.63 17.03 3.22
N GLY A 166 9.25 17.30 4.37
CA GLY A 166 8.56 17.86 5.53
C GLY A 166 7.62 16.90 6.27
N LEU A 167 7.70 15.60 5.97
CA LEU A 167 6.95 14.57 6.69
C LEU A 167 7.50 14.42 8.11
N THR A 168 6.62 14.32 9.10
CA THR A 168 7.01 14.07 10.48
C THR A 168 7.61 12.67 10.65
N ALA A 169 7.22 11.72 9.79
CA ALA A 169 7.78 10.38 9.75
C ALA A 169 9.28 10.32 9.43
N LEU A 170 9.87 11.40 8.90
CA LEU A 170 11.30 11.45 8.62
C LEU A 170 12.16 11.63 9.88
N ASP A 171 11.57 12.05 11.01
CA ASP A 171 12.24 11.98 12.31
C ASP A 171 12.21 10.54 12.84
N LYS A 172 13.35 9.84 12.69
CA LYS A 172 13.54 8.41 12.98
C LYS A 172 12.57 7.53 12.17
N PRO A 173 12.77 7.42 10.86
CA PRO A 173 11.90 6.68 9.95
C PRO A 173 11.66 5.23 10.40
N SER A 174 10.39 4.83 10.51
CA SER A 174 9.98 3.46 10.79
C SER A 174 8.66 3.13 10.11
N PHE A 175 8.29 1.84 10.06
CA PHE A 175 7.00 1.41 9.51
C PHE A 175 5.84 2.15 10.20
N ARG A 176 5.85 2.19 11.55
CA ARG A 176 4.79 2.87 12.32
C ARG A 176 4.79 4.38 12.13
N LYS A 177 5.95 5.01 11.95
CA LYS A 177 6.02 6.46 11.66
C LYS A 177 5.30 6.81 10.36
N PHE A 178 5.50 6.02 9.30
CA PHE A 178 4.81 6.23 8.03
C PHE A 178 3.31 5.88 8.10
N VAL A 179 2.93 4.88 8.91
CA VAL A 179 1.52 4.65 9.24
C VAL A 179 0.93 5.90 9.90
N GLY A 180 1.56 6.44 10.94
CA GLY A 180 1.11 7.64 11.63
C GLY A 180 0.96 8.87 10.72
N GLU A 181 1.91 9.08 9.80
CA GLU A 181 1.82 10.14 8.79
C GLU A 181 0.61 9.93 7.87
N SER A 182 0.39 8.70 7.40
CA SER A 182 -0.74 8.37 6.53
C SER A 182 -2.10 8.64 7.20
N LEU A 183 -2.19 8.48 8.52
CA LEU A 183 -3.44 8.70 9.25
C LEU A 183 -3.96 10.13 9.11
N GLN A 184 -3.08 11.11 8.86
CA GLN A 184 -3.44 12.52 8.67
C GLN A 184 -3.84 12.85 7.22
N LEU A 185 -3.69 11.90 6.30
CA LEU A 185 -3.83 12.11 4.86
C LEU A 185 -5.02 11.36 4.26
N VAL A 186 -5.73 10.58 5.07
CA VAL A 186 -6.87 9.75 4.68
C VAL A 186 -8.19 10.35 5.18
N ASP A 187 -9.31 9.89 4.64
CA ASP A 187 -10.63 10.30 5.12
C ASP A 187 -11.05 9.51 6.36
N ILE A 188 -10.81 8.19 6.39
CA ILE A 188 -11.21 7.28 7.47
C ILE A 188 -10.04 6.40 7.93
N VAL A 189 -9.90 6.26 9.26
CA VAL A 189 -8.99 5.32 9.92
C VAL A 189 -9.79 4.26 10.67
N LEU A 190 -9.53 3.01 10.36
CA LEU A 190 -10.15 1.83 10.95
C LEU A 190 -9.12 1.05 11.79
N LYS A 191 -9.53 0.59 12.98
CA LYS A 191 -8.74 -0.43 13.71
C LYS A 191 -8.88 -1.77 12.98
N GLY A 192 -7.77 -2.26 12.43
CA GLY A 192 -7.71 -3.56 11.78
C GLY A 192 -7.69 -4.74 12.77
N ASP A 193 -7.26 -4.49 14.00
CA ASP A 193 -7.32 -5.43 15.13
C ASP A 193 -8.29 -4.92 16.22
N GLU A 194 -8.86 -5.84 17.02
CA GLU A 194 -9.79 -5.51 18.11
C GLU A 194 -9.18 -4.53 19.14
N SER A 195 -7.87 -4.62 19.34
CA SER A 195 -7.08 -3.75 20.21
C SER A 195 -5.78 -3.39 19.52
N LEU A 196 -5.33 -2.15 19.66
CA LEU A 196 -4.04 -1.70 19.15
C LEU A 196 -3.00 -1.63 20.27
N GLU A 197 -1.73 -1.78 19.92
CA GLU A 197 -0.60 -1.44 20.78
C GLU A 197 -0.61 0.06 21.13
N ASP A 198 -0.07 0.42 22.29
CA ASP A 198 -0.22 1.76 22.89
C ASP A 198 0.21 2.93 21.98
N ASP A 199 1.25 2.75 21.19
CA ASP A 199 1.73 3.76 20.24
C ASP A 199 0.81 3.93 19.04
N LEU A 200 0.32 2.82 18.47
CA LEU A 200 -0.69 2.82 17.41
C LEU A 200 -2.03 3.37 17.91
N GLU A 201 -2.44 3.05 19.14
CA GLU A 201 -3.64 3.61 19.78
C GLU A 201 -3.49 5.13 19.98
N SER A 202 -2.29 5.59 20.38
CA SER A 202 -2.00 7.02 20.51
C SER A 202 -2.06 7.74 19.15
N MET A 203 -1.53 7.13 18.08
CA MET A 203 -1.62 7.67 16.72
C MET A 203 -3.06 7.68 16.21
N TYR A 204 -3.81 6.58 16.43
CA TYR A 204 -5.21 6.45 16.09
C TYR A 204 -6.03 7.54 16.77
N THR A 205 -5.94 7.68 18.09
CA THR A 205 -6.71 8.70 18.83
C THR A 205 -6.35 10.12 18.42
N GLY A 206 -5.06 10.39 18.17
CA GLY A 206 -4.52 11.70 17.81
C GLY A 206 -4.78 12.17 16.39
N THR A 207 -5.25 11.31 15.47
CA THR A 207 -5.56 11.74 14.10
C THR A 207 -6.82 12.59 14.01
N THR A 208 -6.83 13.50 13.03
CA THR A 208 -7.98 14.36 12.70
C THR A 208 -8.99 13.68 11.78
N SER A 209 -8.60 12.61 11.11
CA SER A 209 -9.45 11.81 10.22
C SER A 209 -10.58 11.12 10.98
N ASP A 210 -11.64 10.74 10.26
CA ASP A 210 -12.76 10.02 10.85
C ASP A 210 -12.29 8.66 11.35
N LYS A 211 -12.74 8.28 12.55
CA LYS A 211 -12.27 7.09 13.26
C LYS A 211 -13.37 6.05 13.34
N LYS A 212 -13.02 4.80 13.07
CA LYS A 212 -13.87 3.63 13.22
C LYS A 212 -13.13 2.59 14.04
N ASP A 213 -13.79 2.10 15.08
CA ASP A 213 -13.30 0.95 15.83
C ASP A 213 -13.37 -0.32 14.96
N PHE A 214 -12.78 -1.39 15.46
CA PHE A 214 -12.75 -2.67 14.79
C PHE A 214 -14.14 -3.12 14.33
N VAL A 215 -14.22 -3.54 13.06
CA VAL A 215 -15.41 -4.17 12.48
C VAL A 215 -15.03 -5.56 11.99
N SER A 216 -15.94 -6.51 12.17
CA SER A 216 -15.77 -7.84 11.59
C SER A 216 -15.83 -7.80 10.07
N ALA A 217 -15.28 -8.82 9.42
CA ALA A 217 -15.28 -8.93 7.95
C ALA A 217 -16.71 -8.83 7.35
N ASP A 218 -17.71 -9.37 8.04
CA ASP A 218 -19.12 -9.33 7.59
C ASP A 218 -19.75 -7.94 7.71
N ALA A 219 -19.16 -7.05 8.52
CA ALA A 219 -19.63 -5.69 8.77
C ALA A 219 -18.78 -4.62 8.05
N ILE A 220 -17.81 -5.02 7.20
CA ILE A 220 -16.90 -4.08 6.53
C ILE A 220 -17.63 -3.07 5.64
N ASN A 221 -18.82 -3.41 5.16
CA ASN A 221 -19.68 -2.51 4.40
C ASN A 221 -20.20 -1.30 5.21
N GLN A 222 -20.06 -1.31 6.54
CA GLN A 222 -20.45 -0.19 7.41
C GLN A 222 -19.36 0.91 7.50
N VAL A 223 -18.18 0.64 6.93
CA VAL A 223 -17.06 1.59 6.90
C VAL A 223 -17.23 2.61 5.77
N TYR A 224 -17.84 2.21 4.66
CA TYR A 224 -18.04 3.02 3.44
C TYR A 224 -19.47 3.57 3.38
#